data_AF-A0A1I4QE32-F1
#
_entry.id   AF-A0A1I4QE32-F1
#
_cell.length_a   1.000
_cell.length_b   1.000
_cell.length_c   1.000
_cell.angle_alpha   90.00
_cell.angle_beta   90.00
_cell.angle_gamma   90.00
#
_symmetry.space_group_name_H-M   'P 1'
#
loop_
_entity.id
_entity.type
_entity.pdbx_description
1 polymer ?
#
loop_
_entity_poly.entity_id
_entity_poly.type
_entity_poly.pdbx_seq_one_letter_code
_entity_poly.pdbx_strand_id
1 'polypeptide(L)' 'MCDKRKREKDMNFTDFIEKNKDKIRKVAEANTVRNKKGIPVITKDDPWRNEKEWDITFSELNII' A
#
# COMPACT_ATOMS: atom_id res chain seq x y z
N MET A 1 -30.47 -9.35 28.61
CA MET A 1 -29.00 -9.54 28.73
C MET A 1 -28.59 -10.47 27.58
N CYS A 2 -27.71 -10.19 26.62
CA CYS A 2 -26.78 -9.11 26.28
C CYS A 2 -26.82 -8.96 24.74
N ASP A 3 -27.00 -7.76 24.19
CA ASP A 3 -26.01 -6.71 23.87
C ASP A 3 -25.41 -6.85 22.44
N LYS A 4 -25.95 -5.98 21.58
CA LYS A 4 -25.38 -5.29 20.41
C LYS A 4 -24.12 -5.90 19.77
N ARG A 5 -24.29 -6.86 18.87
CA ARG A 5 -23.45 -6.91 17.66
C ARG A 5 -23.93 -5.82 16.71
N LYS A 6 -23.54 -4.57 16.99
CA LYS A 6 -23.54 -3.49 15.97
C LYS A 6 -22.75 -4.07 14.80
N ARG A 7 -23.44 -4.43 13.72
CA ARG A 7 -22.79 -4.57 12.42
C ARG A 7 -22.25 -3.19 12.12
N GLU A 8 -20.97 -2.99 12.40
CA GLU A 8 -20.25 -1.82 11.90
C GLU A 8 -20.55 -1.78 10.41
N LYS A 9 -21.28 -0.74 9.99
CA LYS A 9 -21.62 -0.52 8.59
C LYS A 9 -20.31 -0.69 7.83
N ASP A 10 -20.21 -1.71 6.97
CA ASP A 10 -19.03 -1.96 6.15
C ASP A 10 -18.67 -0.64 5.50
N MET A 11 -17.62 0.00 5.99
CA MET A 11 -17.17 1.27 5.47
C MET A 11 -16.68 0.92 4.07
N ASN A 12 -17.31 1.51 3.04
CA ASN A 12 -16.85 1.30 1.68
C ASN A 12 -15.36 1.64 1.66
N PHE A 13 -14.56 0.81 0.98
CA PHE A 13 -13.11 1.00 0.91
C PHE A 13 -12.77 2.43 0.48
N THR A 14 -13.52 3.01 -0.45
CA THR A 14 -13.39 4.41 -0.87
C THR A 14 -13.55 5.37 0.31
N ASP A 15 -14.62 5.24 1.10
CA ASP A 15 -14.90 6.10 2.26
C ASP A 15 -13.79 5.97 3.32
N PHE A 16 -13.26 4.76 3.50
CA PHE A 16 -12.15 4.51 4.41
C PHE A 16 -10.87 5.22 3.95
N ILE A 17 -10.54 5.12 2.66
CA ILE A 17 -9.36 5.79 2.08
C ILE A 17 -9.50 7.30 2.19
N GLU A 18 -10.65 7.88 1.84
CA GLU A 18 -10.89 9.31 1.92
C GLU A 18 -10.74 9.84 3.35
N LYS A 19 -11.36 9.15 4.32
CA LYS A 19 -11.30 9.54 5.73
C LYS A 19 -9.91 9.42 6.35
N ASN A 20 -9.07 8.52 5.84
CA ASN A 20 -7.75 8.23 6.41
C ASN A 20 -6.58 8.62 5.51
N LYS A 21 -6.83 9.34 4.42
CA LYS A 21 -5.85 9.65 3.37
C LYS A 21 -4.53 10.20 3.91
N ASP A 22 -4.59 11.13 4.85
CA ASP A 22 -3.38 11.72 5.46
C ASP A 22 -2.59 10.73 6.32
N LYS A 23 -3.27 9.85 7.05
CA LYS A 23 -2.61 8.83 7.86
C LYS A 23 -1.93 7.79 6.97
N ILE A 24 -2.65 7.34 5.93
CA ILE A 24 -2.12 6.40 4.93
C ILE A 24 -0.90 7.01 4.24
N ARG A 25 -1.00 8.27 3.81
CA ARG A 25 0.12 8.99 3.20
C ARG A 25 1.32 9.07 4.15
N LYS A 26 1.13 9.45 5.41
CA LYS A 26 2.23 9.52 6.39
C LYS A 26 2.93 8.18 6.58
N VAL A 27 2.18 7.08 6.67
CA VAL A 27 2.74 5.73 6.80
C VAL A 27 3.52 5.36 5.54
N ALA A 28 2.96 5.62 4.35
CA ALA A 28 3.64 5.37 3.09
C ALA A 28 4.94 6.19 2.97
N GLU A 29 4.90 7.47 3.32
CA GLU A 29 6.06 8.37 3.31
C GLU A 29 7.15 7.91 4.29
N ALA A 30 6.77 7.49 5.50
CA ALA A 30 7.71 6.99 6.50
C ALA A 30 8.45 5.72 6.06
N ASN A 31 7.79 4.88 5.26
CA ASN A 31 8.37 3.65 4.73
C ASN A 31 9.06 3.84 3.36
N THR A 32 8.90 5.01 2.73
CA THR A 32 9.48 5.28 1.40
C THR A 32 10.91 5.76 1.55
N VAL A 33 11.87 4.95 1.08
CA VAL A 33 13.27 5.36 1.00
C VAL A 33 13.47 6.38 -0.13
N ARG A 34 14.19 7.46 0.13
CA ARG A 34 14.52 8.52 -0.85
C ARG A 34 16.02 8.67 -1.03
N ASN A 35 16.45 8.93 -2.25
CA ASN A 35 17.85 9.22 -2.53
C ASN A 35 18.21 10.68 -2.19
N LYS A 36 19.47 11.07 -2.38
CA LYS A 36 19.98 12.43 -2.09
C LYS A 36 19.26 13.56 -2.85
N LYS A 37 18.53 13.24 -3.92
CA LYS A 37 17.73 14.19 -4.71
C LYS A 37 16.25 14.21 -4.28
N GLY A 38 15.88 13.47 -3.22
CA GLY A 38 14.51 13.37 -2.72
C GLY A 38 13.60 12.43 -3.53
N ILE A 39 14.15 11.70 -4.49
CA ILE A 39 13.39 10.79 -5.36
C ILE A 39 13.19 9.44 -4.63
N PRO A 40 11.97 8.89 -4.58
CA PRO A 40 11.71 7.54 -4.06
C PRO A 40 12.54 6.49 -4.81
N VAL A 41 13.20 5.59 -4.08
CA VAL A 41 14.03 4.54 -4.66
C VAL A 41 13.86 3.23 -3.91
N ILE A 42 13.93 2.11 -4.63
CA ILE A 42 14.10 0.77 -4.04
C ILE A 42 15.61 0.56 -3.88
N THR A 43 16.06 0.25 -2.66
CA THR A 43 17.49 0.07 -2.39
C THR A 43 17.98 -1.29 -2.88
N LYS A 44 19.30 -1.47 -3.02
CA LYS A 44 19.86 -2.71 -3.59
C LYS A 44 19.65 -3.93 -2.69
N ASP A 45 19.53 -3.69 -1.40
CA ASP A 45 19.31 -4.60 -0.29
C ASP A 45 17.83 -4.81 0.04
N ASP A 46 16.92 -4.15 -0.69
CA ASP A 46 15.49 -4.32 -0.50
C ASP A 46 15.07 -5.76 -0.84
N PRO A 47 14.37 -6.47 0.06
CA PRO A 47 13.95 -7.85 -0.17
C PRO A 47 13.06 -8.01 -1.41
N TRP A 48 12.24 -7.01 -1.71
CA TRP A 48 11.35 -7.02 -2.87
C TRP A 48 12.09 -6.99 -4.20
N ARG A 49 13.37 -6.58 -4.20
CA ARG A 49 14.17 -6.47 -5.42
C ARG A 49 14.52 -7.82 -6.06
N ASN A 50 14.43 -8.91 -5.30
CA ASN A 50 14.71 -10.27 -5.76
C ASN A 50 13.45 -11.15 -5.83
N GLU A 51 12.28 -10.60 -5.50
CA GLU A 51 11.01 -11.31 -5.62
C GLU A 51 10.60 -11.39 -7.09
N LYS A 52 10.61 -12.61 -7.63
CA LYS A 52 10.28 -12.86 -9.04
C LYS A 52 8.79 -13.08 -9.26
N GLU A 53 8.00 -13.27 -8.20
CA GLU A 53 6.57 -13.52 -8.33
C GLU A 53 5.87 -12.35 -9.04
N TRP A 54 6.27 -11.13 -8.72
CA TRP A 54 5.67 -9.91 -9.28
C TRP A 54 6.14 -9.60 -10.70
N ASP A 55 7.37 -10.00 -11.06
CA ASP A 55 7.88 -9.86 -12.42
C ASP A 55 7.02 -10.63 -13.42
N ILE A 56 6.59 -11.86 -13.04
CA ILE A 56 5.70 -12.70 -13.84
C ILE A 56 4.34 -12.01 -13.99
N THR A 57 3.73 -11.61 -12.88
CA THR A 57 2.42 -10.92 -12.91
C THR A 57 2.46 -9.63 -13.74
N PHE A 58 3.53 -8.84 -13.66
CA PHE A 58 3.66 -7.61 -14.44
C PHE A 58 3.89 -7.89 -15.94
N SER A 59 4.60 -8.97 -16.27
CA SER A 59 4.76 -9.41 -17.66
C SER A 59 3.44 -9.88 -18.28
N GLU A 60 2.57 -10.55 -17.51
CA GLU A 60 1.24 -10.98 -17.94
C GLU A 60 0.27 -9.80 -18.11
N LEU A 61 0.46 -8.70 -17.36
CA LEU A 61 -0.33 -7.47 -17.50
C LEU A 61 0.13 -6.58 -18.67
N ASN A 62 1.37 -6.72 -19.15
CA ASN A 62 1.94 -5.97 -20.28
C ASN A 62 1.74 -6.65 -21.65
N ILE A 63 0.71 -7.49 -21.80
CA ILE A 63 0.30 -7.98 -23.12
C ILE A 63 -0.47 -6.84 -23.83
N ILE A 64 0.28 -5.96 -24.51
CA ILE A 64 -0.18 -5.07 -25.59
C ILE A 64 0.77 -5.25 -26.77
#